data_AF-A0A496B3H1-F1
#
_entry.id   AF-A0A496B3H1-F1
#
_cell.length_a   1.000
_cell.length_b   1.000
_cell.length_c   1.000
_cell.angle_alpha   90.00
_cell.angle_beta   90.00
_cell.angle_gamma   90.00
#
_symmetry.space_group_name_H-M   'P 1'
#
loop_
_entity.id
_entity.type
_entity.pdbx_description
1 polymer ?
#
loop_
_entity_poly.entity_id
_entity_poly.type
_entity_poly.pdbx_seq_one_letter_code
_entity_poly.pdbx_strand_id
1 'polypeptide(L)'
;MNTYTSGAQHISCYWEDALEGLKAFEALARKKKAGALEMHAELVSIASEAARRDIRQCVSVPDVDAAFIEGVWLSLERYPALVHHPEIENLDTAGSHIFCRFAPDAPANPAEREQLKHRLQQVFGLDSAAMDALAWQLTGRAAPLACRHQIMRVLETRFNLLSDASDLDAEVLRFFRCLFPDAPFQIGEVKLVKTASALYFCLPTVASAKREGLPDAAIQFLQRIWEVEPFAHFPVFSTFNAEKVDFALRQQLAENAGLSLELTTLQLTRMIGFLPLDELDQFLIHDTWGHQWQECLLDFEEPYRQLASFHRPLSLIEEASVLGEQATFAAAFATTDSGEVCLNRAKLRQFIDAEFYERSIVAFTPIIAELLADAVEYKFLMLHPDAAHLLPSSSLLKAFPSKLDLTFADLRKCFAHASEVFQKWITCAEAQHTLQQELARRLQKPVAVEVIAEAVQCCKARLERLYQPEWHWEKTADGHLKLNAFTLAALNFLRIHTALLHTYERLVQMETKHGFSDTLVLAMGNFFQKAPQKHFWQLDRFVTEGFLPRWEQCFA
;
A
#
# COMPACT_ATOMS: atom_id res chain seq x y z
N MET A 1 -3.41 -18.08 27.24
CA MET A 1 -2.13 -17.85 26.53
C MET A 1 -2.30 -16.54 25.78
N ASN A 2 -1.52 -15.50 26.10
CA ASN A 2 -1.64 -14.16 25.51
C ASN A 2 -0.83 -14.07 24.22
N THR A 3 -1.44 -14.46 23.12
CA THR A 3 -0.88 -14.52 21.75
C THR A 3 -0.44 -13.17 21.19
N TYR A 4 -1.01 -12.05 21.65
CA TYR A 4 -0.77 -10.74 21.03
C TYR A 4 0.55 -10.06 21.41
N THR A 5 1.10 -10.40 22.58
CA THR A 5 2.40 -9.88 23.05
C THR A 5 3.35 -10.95 23.58
N SER A 6 2.96 -12.22 23.59
CA SER A 6 3.94 -13.31 23.46
C SER A 6 4.58 -13.34 22.06
N GLY A 7 4.08 -12.49 21.13
CA GLY A 7 4.76 -12.04 19.92
C GLY A 7 5.95 -11.10 20.15
N ALA A 8 6.42 -10.93 21.40
CA ALA A 8 7.86 -11.05 21.61
C ALA A 8 8.24 -12.51 21.29
N GLN A 9 8.17 -12.87 20.00
CA GLN A 9 8.76 -14.08 19.50
C GLN A 9 10.18 -14.07 20.04
N HIS A 10 10.63 -15.20 20.55
CA HIS A 10 12.01 -15.42 20.92
C HIS A 10 12.86 -15.28 19.65
N ILE A 11 13.08 -14.04 19.20
CA ILE A 11 13.86 -13.73 18.02
C ILE A 11 15.25 -14.21 18.35
N SER A 12 15.80 -15.06 17.50
CA SER A 12 17.13 -15.61 17.74
C SER A 12 18.15 -14.47 17.89
N CYS A 13 19.13 -14.63 18.78
CA CYS A 13 20.23 -13.68 18.92
C CYS A 13 21.03 -13.47 17.63
N TYR A 14 20.91 -14.36 16.64
CA TYR A 14 21.51 -14.18 15.32
C TYR A 14 21.06 -12.90 14.61
N TRP A 15 19.94 -12.29 15.00
CA TRP A 15 19.44 -11.05 14.42
C TRP A 15 20.02 -9.79 15.06
N GLU A 16 20.80 -9.87 16.14
CA GLU A 16 21.31 -8.69 16.84
C GLU A 16 22.23 -7.84 15.94
N ASP A 17 23.17 -8.47 15.25
CA ASP A 17 24.08 -7.77 14.33
C ASP A 17 23.30 -7.13 13.17
N ALA A 18 22.26 -7.80 12.67
CA ALA A 18 21.38 -7.25 11.65
C ALA A 18 20.62 -6.01 12.15
N LEU A 19 20.15 -6.01 13.41
CA LEU A 19 19.47 -4.86 14.02
C LEU A 19 20.40 -3.66 14.21
N GLU A 20 21.64 -3.89 14.64
CA GLU A 20 22.65 -2.82 14.74
C GLU A 20 22.99 -2.26 13.35
N GLY A 21 23.18 -3.13 12.35
CA GLY A 21 23.39 -2.74 10.96
C GLY A 21 22.20 -1.95 10.40
N LEU A 22 20.97 -2.36 10.70
CA LEU A 22 19.74 -1.70 10.26
C LEU A 22 19.63 -0.27 10.82
N LYS A 23 19.89 -0.12 12.12
CA LYS A 23 19.91 1.17 12.80
C LYS A 23 20.99 2.10 12.25
N ALA A 24 22.19 1.56 11.98
CA ALA A 24 23.28 2.31 11.38
C ALA A 24 22.95 2.75 9.94
N PHE A 25 22.40 1.83 9.14
CA PHE A 25 21.96 2.10 7.77
C PHE A 25 20.91 3.21 7.73
N GLU A 26 19.85 3.16 8.53
CA GLU A 26 18.83 4.21 8.58
C GLU A 26 19.45 5.59 8.90
N ALA A 27 20.38 5.64 9.86
CA ALA A 27 21.05 6.89 10.25
C ALA A 27 21.92 7.48 9.13
N LEU A 28 22.55 6.63 8.30
CA LEU A 28 23.32 7.04 7.13
C LEU A 28 22.43 7.47 5.98
N ALA A 29 21.38 6.69 5.69
CA ALA A 29 20.45 6.92 4.59
C ALA A 29 19.72 8.26 4.74
N ARG A 30 19.24 8.58 5.96
CA ARG A 30 18.62 9.88 6.27
C ARG A 30 19.51 11.09 5.99
N LYS A 31 20.83 10.91 6.10
CA LYS A 31 21.82 11.96 5.87
C LYS A 31 22.37 11.95 4.44
N LYS A 32 21.87 11.06 3.57
CA LYS A 32 22.37 10.83 2.21
C LYS A 32 23.90 10.76 2.14
N LYS A 33 24.52 10.07 3.12
CA LYS A 33 25.97 10.01 3.26
C LYS A 33 26.60 8.94 2.36
N ALA A 34 27.81 9.21 1.88
CA ALA A 34 28.70 8.18 1.36
C ALA A 34 28.91 7.07 2.42
N GLY A 35 28.91 5.81 2.03
CA GLY A 35 28.92 4.67 2.96
C GLY A 35 27.58 3.93 3.10
N ALA A 36 26.46 4.56 2.71
CA ALA A 36 25.13 3.96 2.91
C ALA A 36 24.90 2.71 2.04
N LEU A 37 25.43 2.70 0.81
CA LEU A 37 25.33 1.55 -0.09
C LEU A 37 26.25 0.40 0.33
N GLU A 38 27.47 0.70 0.80
CA GLU A 38 28.36 -0.32 1.35
C GLU A 38 27.75 -0.97 2.60
N MET A 39 27.18 -0.16 3.51
CA MET A 39 26.46 -0.64 4.69
C MET A 39 25.24 -1.48 4.32
N HIS A 40 24.51 -1.10 3.26
CA HIS A 40 23.36 -1.87 2.77
C HIS A 40 23.77 -3.27 2.33
N ALA A 41 24.86 -3.42 1.56
CA ALA A 41 25.36 -4.72 1.13
C ALA A 41 25.79 -5.60 2.32
N GLU A 42 26.48 -5.02 3.30
CA GLU A 42 26.85 -5.72 4.55
C GLU A 42 25.61 -6.17 5.33
N LEU A 43 24.64 -5.27 5.50
CA LEU A 43 23.39 -5.54 6.19
C LEU A 43 22.60 -6.68 5.53
N VAL A 44 22.49 -6.69 4.19
CA VAL A 44 21.82 -7.77 3.46
C VAL A 44 22.54 -9.10 3.75
N SER A 45 23.87 -9.14 3.67
CA SER A 45 24.65 -10.35 3.96
C SER A 45 24.41 -10.90 5.37
N ILE A 46 24.44 -10.02 6.38
CA ILE A 46 24.17 -10.40 7.78
C ILE A 46 22.74 -10.91 7.95
N ALA A 47 21.76 -10.22 7.37
CA ALA A 47 20.35 -10.61 7.42
C ALA A 47 20.11 -11.98 6.76
N SER A 48 20.76 -12.25 5.62
CA SER A 48 20.71 -13.55 4.93
C SER A 48 21.24 -14.68 5.80
N GLU A 49 22.35 -14.47 6.50
CA GLU A 49 22.92 -15.46 7.41
C GLU A 49 22.01 -15.70 8.62
N ALA A 50 21.45 -14.64 9.20
CA ALA A 50 20.50 -14.75 10.30
C ALA A 50 19.23 -15.52 9.88
N ALA A 51 18.68 -15.22 8.70
CA ALA A 51 17.51 -15.90 8.16
C ALA A 51 17.75 -17.41 7.95
N ARG A 52 18.93 -17.82 7.46
CA ARG A 52 19.27 -19.25 7.28
C ARG A 52 19.31 -20.03 8.59
N ARG A 53 19.63 -19.38 9.70
CA ARG A 53 19.73 -20.00 11.03
C ARG A 53 18.41 -19.96 11.81
N ASP A 54 17.47 -19.13 11.39
CA ASP A 54 16.19 -18.92 12.06
C ASP A 54 15.14 -19.93 11.59
N ILE A 55 14.88 -20.95 12.41
CA ILE A 55 13.88 -21.98 12.10
C ILE A 55 12.48 -21.45 12.41
N ARG A 56 11.72 -21.06 11.39
CA ARG A 56 10.33 -20.59 11.53
C ARG A 56 9.31 -21.61 11.03
N GLN A 57 8.03 -21.40 11.36
CA GLN A 57 6.90 -22.21 10.86
C GLN A 57 6.66 -22.03 9.34
N CYS A 58 6.58 -23.14 8.60
CA CYS A 58 6.32 -23.16 7.17
C CYS A 58 5.03 -22.42 6.80
N VAL A 59 5.03 -21.81 5.61
CA VAL A 59 3.83 -21.20 5.04
C VAL A 59 2.84 -22.30 4.66
N SER A 60 1.54 -22.03 4.84
CA SER A 60 0.45 -22.94 4.46
C SER A 60 0.46 -23.19 2.96
N VAL A 61 0.74 -24.42 2.52
CA VAL A 61 0.82 -24.78 1.09
C VAL A 61 -0.42 -24.35 0.31
N PRO A 62 -1.66 -24.59 0.78
CA PRO A 62 -2.86 -24.13 0.07
C PRO A 62 -2.94 -22.61 -0.13
N ASP A 63 -2.54 -21.82 0.88
CA ASP A 63 -2.58 -20.34 0.77
C ASP A 63 -1.56 -19.85 -0.27
N VAL A 64 -0.38 -20.47 -0.29
CA VAL A 64 0.70 -20.15 -1.22
C VAL A 64 0.33 -20.54 -2.65
N ASP A 65 -0.17 -21.77 -2.86
CA ASP A 65 -0.60 -22.25 -4.17
C ASP A 65 -1.67 -21.33 -4.74
N ALA A 66 -2.71 -21.04 -3.95
CA ALA A 66 -3.80 -20.19 -4.39
C ALA A 66 -3.33 -18.76 -4.69
N ALA A 67 -2.43 -18.17 -3.89
CA ALA A 67 -1.89 -16.84 -4.16
C ALA A 67 -1.02 -16.80 -5.44
N PHE A 68 -0.21 -17.85 -5.68
CA PHE A 68 0.60 -17.98 -6.89
C PHE A 68 -0.28 -18.15 -8.14
N ILE A 69 -1.25 -19.07 -8.09
CA ILE A 69 -2.19 -19.34 -9.19
C ILE A 69 -2.98 -18.07 -9.54
N GLU A 70 -3.53 -17.37 -8.55
CA GLU A 70 -4.24 -16.11 -8.75
C GLU A 70 -3.30 -15.03 -9.34
N GLY A 71 -2.06 -14.93 -8.86
CA GLY A 71 -1.06 -14.01 -9.38
C GLY A 71 -0.73 -14.23 -10.86
N VAL A 72 -0.52 -15.49 -11.26
CA VAL A 72 -0.29 -15.87 -12.68
C VAL A 72 -1.53 -15.55 -13.52
N TRP A 73 -2.73 -15.87 -13.03
CA TRP A 73 -3.95 -15.61 -13.79
C TRP A 73 -4.19 -14.12 -14.01
N LEU A 74 -4.04 -13.31 -12.96
CA LEU A 74 -4.15 -11.85 -13.05
C LEU A 74 -3.09 -11.26 -13.98
N SER A 75 -1.84 -11.75 -13.94
CA SER A 75 -0.76 -11.26 -14.79
C SER A 75 -1.01 -11.57 -16.26
N LEU A 76 -1.66 -12.69 -16.60
CA LEU A 76 -1.97 -13.05 -18.00
C LEU A 76 -3.21 -12.34 -18.56
N GLU A 77 -4.23 -12.10 -17.73
CA GLU A 77 -5.57 -11.69 -18.19
C GLU A 77 -5.95 -10.25 -17.90
N ARG A 78 -5.50 -9.71 -16.76
CA ARG A 78 -6.04 -8.45 -16.22
C ARG A 78 -4.99 -7.34 -16.19
N TYR A 79 -3.79 -7.64 -15.72
CA TYR A 79 -2.69 -6.68 -15.70
C TYR A 79 -2.35 -6.11 -17.09
N PRO A 80 -2.30 -6.91 -18.17
CA PRO A 80 -2.00 -6.37 -19.51
C PRO A 80 -3.06 -5.38 -19.97
N ALA A 81 -4.34 -5.63 -19.65
CA ALA A 81 -5.44 -4.73 -20.00
C ALA A 81 -5.41 -3.42 -19.19
N LEU A 82 -4.81 -3.43 -17.99
CA LEU A 82 -4.57 -2.23 -17.20
C LEU A 82 -3.46 -1.35 -17.80
N VAL A 83 -2.41 -1.97 -18.33
CA VAL A 83 -1.28 -1.26 -18.95
C VAL A 83 -1.61 -0.81 -20.38
N HIS A 84 -2.14 -1.71 -21.20
CA HIS A 84 -2.50 -1.49 -22.61
C HIS A 84 -3.83 -2.18 -22.94
N HIS A 85 -4.90 -1.39 -23.05
CA HIS A 85 -6.21 -1.89 -23.48
C HIS A 85 -6.35 -1.75 -25.01
N PRO A 86 -6.85 -2.76 -25.74
CA PRO A 86 -6.89 -2.73 -27.21
C PRO A 86 -7.78 -1.63 -27.81
N GLU A 87 -8.76 -1.15 -27.04
CA GLU A 87 -9.73 -0.13 -27.46
C GLU A 87 -9.52 1.23 -26.77
N ILE A 88 -8.48 1.40 -25.95
CA ILE A 88 -8.21 2.67 -25.27
C ILE A 88 -6.75 3.02 -25.49
N GLU A 89 -6.50 4.12 -26.18
CA GLU A 89 -5.14 4.57 -26.47
C GLU A 89 -4.50 5.18 -25.23
N ASN A 90 -3.25 4.81 -24.92
CA ASN A 90 -2.46 5.56 -23.95
C ASN A 90 -2.00 6.89 -24.56
N LEU A 91 -2.29 8.00 -23.89
CA LEU A 91 -1.95 9.34 -24.37
C LEU A 91 -0.98 10.02 -23.41
N ASP A 92 0.02 10.70 -23.96
CA ASP A 92 0.96 11.53 -23.21
C ASP A 92 1.18 12.85 -23.94
N THR A 93 0.54 13.92 -23.43
CA THR A 93 0.75 15.28 -23.91
C THR A 93 1.80 16.04 -23.09
N ALA A 94 2.28 15.43 -22.01
CA ALA A 94 3.28 16.00 -21.10
C ALA A 94 4.71 15.72 -21.56
N GLY A 95 4.91 14.70 -22.40
CA GLY A 95 6.20 14.39 -23.02
C GLY A 95 7.13 13.57 -22.12
N SER A 96 6.57 12.63 -21.37
CA SER A 96 7.33 11.67 -20.56
C SER A 96 8.34 10.90 -21.41
N HIS A 97 9.54 10.71 -20.88
CA HIS A 97 10.57 9.94 -21.56
C HIS A 97 10.42 8.43 -21.39
N ILE A 98 9.62 7.99 -20.41
CA ILE A 98 9.56 6.60 -19.93
C ILE A 98 8.18 5.97 -20.07
N PHE A 99 7.10 6.75 -20.15
CA PHE A 99 5.71 6.27 -20.12
C PHE A 99 5.44 5.12 -21.09
N CYS A 100 5.68 5.35 -22.38
CA CYS A 100 5.39 4.38 -23.45
C CYS A 100 6.38 3.22 -23.52
N ARG A 101 7.43 3.20 -22.68
CA ARG A 101 8.44 2.13 -22.66
C ARG A 101 8.03 0.98 -21.75
N PHE A 102 7.07 1.18 -20.84
CA PHE A 102 6.64 0.12 -19.93
C PHE A 102 5.83 -0.97 -20.64
N ALA A 103 6.14 -2.23 -20.35
CA ALA A 103 5.47 -3.39 -20.92
C ALA A 103 5.10 -4.42 -19.84
N PRO A 104 3.92 -5.07 -19.94
CA PRO A 104 3.58 -6.20 -19.08
C PRO A 104 4.42 -7.45 -19.44
N ASP A 105 4.62 -8.34 -18.46
CA ASP A 105 5.35 -9.60 -18.64
C ASP A 105 4.56 -10.64 -19.45
N ALA A 106 3.24 -10.46 -19.54
CA ALA A 106 2.37 -11.39 -20.22
C ALA A 106 2.69 -11.50 -21.72
N PRO A 107 2.68 -12.71 -22.30
CA PRO A 107 2.81 -12.88 -23.74
C PRO A 107 1.74 -12.11 -24.51
N ALA A 108 2.15 -11.36 -25.53
CA ALA A 108 1.22 -10.67 -26.43
C ALA A 108 0.31 -11.66 -27.18
N ASN A 109 0.83 -12.87 -27.50
CA ASN A 109 0.08 -13.90 -28.22
C ASN A 109 -0.96 -14.59 -27.30
N PRO A 110 -2.27 -14.52 -27.61
CA PRO A 110 -3.32 -15.19 -26.84
C PRO A 110 -3.12 -16.71 -26.72
N ALA A 111 -2.61 -17.38 -27.76
CA ALA A 111 -2.38 -18.82 -27.72
C ALA A 111 -1.29 -19.22 -26.72
N GLU A 112 -0.25 -18.39 -26.56
CA GLU A 112 0.78 -18.60 -25.53
C GLU A 112 0.20 -18.39 -24.13
N ARG A 113 -0.69 -17.41 -23.94
CA ARG A 113 -1.38 -17.21 -22.66
C ARG A 113 -2.26 -18.41 -22.29
N GLU A 114 -3.02 -18.95 -23.23
CA GLU A 114 -3.80 -20.17 -23.01
C GLU A 114 -2.92 -21.39 -22.70
N GLN A 115 -1.77 -21.52 -23.36
CA GLN A 115 -0.81 -22.58 -23.04
C GLN A 115 -0.29 -22.48 -21.60
N LEU A 116 0.01 -21.26 -21.13
CA LEU A 116 0.45 -21.04 -19.75
C LEU A 116 -0.64 -21.36 -18.73
N LYS A 117 -1.90 -20.99 -19.01
CA LYS A 117 -3.05 -21.38 -18.17
C LYS A 117 -3.22 -22.90 -18.09
N HIS A 118 -3.07 -23.60 -19.22
CA HIS A 118 -3.14 -25.06 -19.24
C HIS A 118 -1.96 -25.69 -18.47
N ARG A 119 -0.75 -25.12 -18.55
CA ARG A 119 0.39 -25.58 -17.75
C ARG A 119 0.11 -25.38 -16.24
N LEU A 120 -0.44 -24.23 -15.85
CA LEU A 120 -0.85 -23.96 -14.48
C LEU A 120 -1.87 -25.00 -13.99
N GLN A 121 -2.87 -25.31 -14.83
CA GLN A 121 -3.87 -26.34 -14.55
C GLN A 121 -3.23 -27.70 -14.29
N GLN A 122 -2.27 -28.11 -15.11
CA GLN A 122 -1.58 -29.39 -14.98
C GLN A 122 -0.68 -29.47 -13.74
N VAL A 123 0.12 -28.43 -13.48
CA VAL A 123 1.07 -28.42 -12.35
C VAL A 123 0.36 -28.47 -11.00
N PHE A 124 -0.75 -27.75 -10.88
CA PHE A 124 -1.51 -27.66 -9.62
C PHE A 124 -2.70 -28.61 -9.53
N GLY A 125 -2.89 -29.49 -10.53
CA GLY A 125 -3.97 -30.47 -10.53
C GLY A 125 -5.37 -29.85 -10.49
N LEU A 126 -5.56 -28.69 -11.14
CA LEU A 126 -6.83 -27.98 -11.17
C LEU A 126 -7.74 -28.62 -12.23
N ASP A 127 -8.98 -28.96 -11.87
CA ASP A 127 -9.97 -29.37 -12.87
C ASP A 127 -10.59 -28.15 -13.57
N SER A 128 -11.34 -28.38 -14.65
CA SER A 128 -11.98 -27.28 -15.38
C SER A 128 -12.94 -26.47 -14.50
N ALA A 129 -13.62 -27.11 -13.55
CA ALA A 129 -14.54 -26.41 -12.65
C ALA A 129 -13.80 -25.46 -11.70
N ALA A 130 -12.63 -25.86 -11.18
CA ALA A 130 -11.77 -25.01 -10.37
C ALA A 130 -11.21 -23.82 -11.18
N MET A 131 -10.83 -24.06 -12.44
CA MET A 131 -10.38 -23.00 -13.34
C MET A 131 -11.50 -22.00 -13.66
N ASP A 132 -12.72 -22.48 -13.94
CA ASP A 132 -13.88 -21.64 -14.20
C ASP A 132 -14.27 -20.82 -12.95
N ALA A 133 -14.23 -21.45 -11.77
CA ALA A 133 -14.48 -20.77 -10.50
C ALA A 133 -13.44 -19.68 -10.21
N LEU A 134 -12.16 -19.97 -10.44
CA LEU A 134 -11.07 -18.99 -10.33
C LEU A 134 -11.29 -17.82 -11.30
N ALA A 135 -11.57 -18.11 -12.58
CA ALA A 135 -11.80 -17.09 -13.59
C ALA A 135 -12.99 -16.20 -13.23
N TRP A 136 -14.08 -16.79 -12.74
CA TRP A 136 -15.26 -16.07 -12.27
C TRP A 136 -14.94 -15.17 -11.07
N GLN A 137 -14.28 -15.71 -10.04
CA GLN A 137 -13.87 -14.96 -8.86
C GLN A 137 -12.99 -13.75 -9.23
N LEU A 138 -11.96 -13.97 -10.06
CA LEU A 138 -11.04 -12.92 -10.47
C LEU A 138 -11.69 -11.89 -11.40
N THR A 139 -12.73 -12.29 -12.15
CA THR A 139 -13.56 -11.34 -12.91
C THR A 139 -14.37 -10.44 -11.99
N GLY A 140 -14.96 -10.99 -10.92
CA GLY A 140 -15.64 -10.20 -9.89
C GLY A 140 -14.69 -9.22 -9.20
N ARG A 141 -13.50 -9.67 -8.82
CA ARG A 141 -12.47 -8.82 -8.19
C ARG A 141 -12.00 -7.69 -9.13
N ALA A 142 -11.84 -7.97 -10.42
CA ALA A 142 -11.42 -6.98 -11.42
C ALA A 142 -12.57 -6.10 -11.96
N ALA A 143 -13.76 -6.12 -11.34
CA ALA A 143 -14.88 -5.27 -11.74
C ALA A 143 -14.55 -3.75 -11.73
N PRO A 144 -13.76 -3.20 -10.78
CA PRO A 144 -13.36 -1.79 -10.82
C PRO A 144 -12.62 -1.43 -12.11
N LEU A 145 -11.72 -2.29 -12.60
CA LEU A 145 -11.00 -2.09 -13.86
C LEU A 145 -11.96 -2.01 -15.05
N ALA A 146 -12.94 -2.92 -15.12
CA ALA A 146 -13.94 -2.91 -16.18
C ALA A 146 -14.77 -1.62 -16.19
N CYS A 147 -15.16 -1.13 -15.00
CA CYS A 147 -15.87 0.14 -14.86
C CYS A 147 -15.03 1.33 -15.35
N ARG A 148 -13.73 1.36 -14.99
CA ARG A 148 -12.80 2.40 -15.46
C ARG A 148 -12.64 2.39 -16.97
N HIS A 149 -12.56 1.22 -17.60
CA HIS A 149 -12.53 1.12 -19.07
C HIS A 149 -13.77 1.72 -19.72
N GLN A 150 -14.96 1.46 -19.18
CA GLN A 150 -16.21 2.04 -19.69
C GLN A 150 -16.22 3.56 -19.55
N ILE A 151 -15.84 4.08 -18.38
CA ILE A 151 -15.74 5.52 -18.13
C ILE A 151 -14.69 6.16 -19.06
N MET A 152 -13.53 5.52 -19.22
CA MET A 152 -12.44 6.05 -20.04
C MET A 152 -12.84 6.19 -21.51
N ARG A 153 -13.53 5.20 -22.09
CA ARG A 153 -14.05 5.30 -23.47
C ARG A 153 -15.02 6.47 -23.65
N VAL A 154 -15.89 6.69 -22.66
CA VAL A 154 -16.82 7.83 -22.66
C VAL A 154 -16.06 9.15 -22.59
N LEU A 155 -15.06 9.26 -21.72
CA LEU A 155 -14.23 10.46 -21.60
C LEU A 155 -13.42 10.71 -22.88
N GLU A 156 -12.78 9.68 -23.43
CA GLU A 156 -12.02 9.75 -24.68
C GLU A 156 -12.89 10.22 -25.84
N THR A 157 -14.08 9.64 -26.02
CA THR A 157 -15.01 10.02 -27.08
C THR A 157 -15.54 11.44 -26.88
N ARG A 158 -15.95 11.79 -25.65
CA ARG A 158 -16.57 13.08 -25.34
C ARG A 158 -15.59 14.25 -25.45
N PHE A 159 -14.32 14.01 -25.11
CA PHE A 159 -13.26 15.01 -25.08
C PHE A 159 -12.21 14.80 -26.17
N ASN A 160 -12.48 13.95 -27.18
CA ASN A 160 -11.58 13.67 -28.30
C ASN A 160 -10.10 13.49 -27.88
N LEU A 161 -9.89 12.69 -26.82
CA LEU A 161 -8.57 12.51 -26.18
C LEU A 161 -7.74 11.45 -26.92
N LEU A 162 -7.54 11.67 -28.22
CA LEU A 162 -6.78 10.81 -29.13
C LEU A 162 -5.49 11.50 -29.55
N SER A 163 -4.42 10.74 -29.78
CA SER A 163 -3.10 11.31 -30.09
C SER A 163 -3.05 12.06 -31.43
N ASP A 164 -3.94 11.74 -32.36
CA ASP A 164 -4.04 12.35 -33.69
C ASP A 164 -5.01 13.55 -33.77
N ALA A 165 -5.62 13.94 -32.65
CA ALA A 165 -6.54 15.07 -32.59
C ALA A 165 -5.82 16.41 -32.83
N SER A 166 -6.27 17.18 -33.83
CA SER A 166 -5.66 18.47 -34.23
C SER A 166 -5.66 19.53 -33.13
N ASP A 167 -6.65 19.50 -32.24
CA ASP A 167 -6.86 20.48 -31.17
C ASP A 167 -6.71 19.86 -29.77
N LEU A 168 -5.88 18.82 -29.65
CA LEU A 168 -5.77 18.01 -28.43
C LEU A 168 -5.52 18.84 -27.15
N ASP A 169 -4.60 19.81 -27.18
CA ASP A 169 -4.32 20.66 -26.01
C ASP A 169 -5.55 21.52 -25.60
N ALA A 170 -6.38 21.92 -26.57
CA ALA A 170 -7.60 22.67 -26.29
C ALA A 170 -8.69 21.76 -25.69
N GLU A 171 -8.78 20.53 -26.17
CA GLU A 171 -9.68 19.51 -25.66
C GLU A 171 -9.30 19.04 -24.25
N VAL A 172 -8.00 18.87 -23.96
CA VAL A 172 -7.48 18.60 -22.61
C VAL A 172 -7.87 19.72 -21.65
N LEU A 173 -7.67 20.99 -22.03
CA LEU A 173 -8.07 22.12 -21.20
C LEU A 173 -9.60 22.19 -21.03
N ARG A 174 -10.38 21.87 -22.06
CA ARG A 174 -11.84 21.82 -21.99
C ARG A 174 -12.29 20.77 -20.99
N PHE A 175 -11.70 19.58 -21.04
CA PHE A 175 -11.97 18.53 -20.06
C PHE A 175 -11.59 18.98 -18.64
N PHE A 176 -10.41 19.55 -18.47
CA PHE A 176 -9.95 20.06 -17.18
C PHE A 176 -10.92 21.09 -16.59
N ARG A 177 -11.40 22.05 -17.40
CA ARG A 177 -12.36 23.08 -16.97
C ARG A 177 -13.76 22.54 -16.70
N CYS A 178 -14.14 21.40 -17.28
CA CYS A 178 -15.38 20.71 -16.87
C CYS A 178 -15.27 20.14 -15.44
N LEU A 179 -14.07 19.77 -15.01
CA LEU A 179 -13.80 19.30 -13.65
C LEU A 179 -13.54 20.47 -12.68
N PHE A 180 -12.87 21.52 -13.17
CA PHE A 180 -12.44 22.70 -12.43
C PHE A 180 -12.85 23.99 -13.17
N PRO A 181 -14.10 24.45 -13.05
CA PRO A 181 -14.59 25.60 -13.82
C PRO A 181 -13.84 26.91 -13.57
N ASP A 182 -13.21 27.05 -12.41
CA ASP A 182 -12.42 28.21 -12.00
C ASP A 182 -10.93 28.11 -12.37
N ALA A 183 -10.52 27.06 -13.10
CA ALA A 183 -9.16 26.85 -13.53
C ALA A 183 -8.64 27.99 -14.44
N PRO A 184 -7.60 28.74 -14.03
CA PRO A 184 -7.15 29.94 -14.73
C PRO A 184 -6.11 29.67 -15.84
N PHE A 185 -5.96 28.41 -16.26
CA PHE A 185 -4.95 28.00 -17.25
C PHE A 185 -5.37 28.28 -18.69
N GLN A 186 -4.39 28.47 -19.56
CA GLN A 186 -4.51 28.62 -21.01
C GLN A 186 -4.24 27.29 -21.74
N ILE A 187 -4.47 27.27 -23.06
CA ILE A 187 -4.25 26.10 -23.90
C ILE A 187 -2.75 25.74 -23.84
N GLY A 188 -2.46 24.46 -23.60
CA GLY A 188 -1.10 23.94 -23.49
C GLY A 188 -0.46 24.06 -22.10
N GLU A 189 -1.06 24.80 -21.15
CA GLU A 189 -0.55 24.89 -19.77
C GLU A 189 -1.00 23.70 -18.90
N VAL A 190 -2.08 23.03 -19.28
CA VAL A 190 -2.53 21.78 -18.68
C VAL A 190 -2.13 20.63 -19.60
N LYS A 191 -1.28 19.73 -19.10
CA LYS A 191 -0.91 18.51 -19.81
C LYS A 191 -1.65 17.31 -19.24
N LEU A 192 -1.71 16.23 -20.00
CA LEU A 192 -2.45 15.02 -19.67
C LEU A 192 -1.63 13.78 -19.98
N VAL A 193 -1.50 12.90 -19.00
CA VAL A 193 -1.20 11.49 -19.23
C VAL A 193 -2.48 10.69 -19.00
N LYS A 194 -2.88 9.88 -19.98
CA LYS A 194 -4.06 9.02 -19.94
C LYS A 194 -3.62 7.58 -20.18
N THR A 195 -4.14 6.68 -19.36
CA THR A 195 -4.02 5.24 -19.55
C THR A 195 -5.39 4.60 -19.74
N ALA A 196 -5.43 3.27 -19.91
CA ALA A 196 -6.69 2.54 -19.87
C ALA A 196 -7.47 2.72 -18.55
N SER A 197 -6.78 2.97 -17.43
CA SER A 197 -7.33 2.91 -16.08
C SER A 197 -7.21 4.20 -15.26
N ALA A 198 -6.44 5.19 -15.72
CA ALA A 198 -6.15 6.42 -14.99
C ALA A 198 -5.93 7.64 -15.90
N LEU A 199 -6.12 8.83 -15.34
CA LEU A 199 -5.89 10.15 -15.93
C LEU A 199 -5.07 10.98 -14.95
N TYR A 200 -3.93 11.48 -15.39
CA TYR A 200 -3.09 12.39 -14.61
C TYR A 200 -3.00 13.73 -15.32
N PHE A 201 -3.56 14.76 -14.71
CA PHE A 201 -3.33 16.13 -15.14
C PHE A 201 -1.96 16.60 -14.66
N CYS A 202 -1.07 16.85 -15.61
CA CYS A 202 0.29 17.27 -15.32
C CYS A 202 0.34 18.80 -15.29
N LEU A 203 0.64 19.35 -14.11
CA LEU A 203 0.61 20.79 -13.82
C LEU A 203 1.97 21.22 -13.24
N PRO A 204 2.41 22.47 -13.46
CA PRO A 204 3.64 22.96 -12.85
C PRO A 204 3.54 23.00 -11.31
N THR A 205 4.65 22.76 -10.61
CA THR A 205 4.73 23.03 -9.17
C THR A 205 4.56 24.53 -8.88
N VAL A 206 4.17 24.89 -7.65
CA VAL A 206 4.06 26.31 -7.23
C VAL A 206 5.38 27.08 -7.47
N ALA A 207 6.52 26.42 -7.23
CA ALA A 207 7.82 27.01 -7.43
C ALA A 207 8.12 27.22 -8.92
N SER A 208 7.81 26.24 -9.77
CA SER A 208 7.97 26.34 -11.23
C SER A 208 7.04 27.38 -11.83
N ALA A 209 5.76 27.38 -11.46
CA ALA A 209 4.77 28.38 -11.86
C ALA A 209 5.22 29.83 -11.56
N LYS A 210 5.79 30.07 -10.37
CA LYS A 210 6.35 31.38 -10.00
C LYS A 210 7.56 31.79 -10.85
N ARG A 211 8.43 30.83 -11.18
CA ARG A 211 9.61 31.08 -12.03
C ARG A 211 9.20 31.38 -13.47
N GLU A 212 8.16 30.71 -13.96
CA GLU A 212 7.61 30.88 -15.30
C GLU A 212 6.73 32.13 -15.43
N GLY A 213 6.38 32.78 -14.31
CA GLY A 213 5.59 34.00 -14.32
C GLY A 213 4.10 33.76 -14.59
N LEU A 214 3.56 32.60 -14.17
CA LEU A 214 2.13 32.34 -14.26
C LEU A 214 1.32 33.34 -13.41
N PRO A 215 0.07 33.66 -13.80
CA PRO A 215 -0.77 34.59 -13.05
C PRO A 215 -0.99 34.16 -11.60
N ASP A 216 -1.19 35.12 -10.69
CA ASP A 216 -1.45 34.86 -9.26
C ASP A 216 -2.62 33.90 -9.04
N ALA A 217 -3.66 33.99 -9.87
CA ALA A 217 -4.80 33.07 -9.81
C ALA A 217 -4.38 31.62 -10.06
N ALA A 218 -3.46 31.37 -11.00
CA ALA A 218 -2.93 30.02 -11.27
C ALA A 218 -2.08 29.52 -10.10
N ILE A 219 -1.26 30.39 -9.52
CA ILE A 219 -0.46 30.06 -8.33
C ILE A 219 -1.38 29.66 -7.16
N GLN A 220 -2.44 30.43 -6.91
CA GLN A 220 -3.43 30.12 -5.88
C GLN A 220 -4.19 28.82 -6.18
N PHE A 221 -4.55 28.58 -7.43
CA PHE A 221 -5.18 27.33 -7.85
C PHE A 221 -4.26 26.13 -7.54
N LEU A 222 -2.99 26.22 -7.94
CA LEU A 222 -1.99 25.17 -7.71
C LEU A 222 -1.76 24.91 -6.22
N GLN A 223 -1.72 25.94 -5.38
CA GLN A 223 -1.63 25.77 -3.93
C GLN A 223 -2.76 24.89 -3.39
N ARG A 224 -4.01 25.12 -3.82
CA ARG A 224 -5.15 24.28 -3.42
C ARG A 224 -5.03 22.84 -3.93
N ILE A 225 -4.55 22.64 -5.15
CA ILE A 225 -4.39 21.30 -5.73
C ILE A 225 -3.34 20.47 -4.97
N TRP A 226 -2.23 21.11 -4.59
CA TRP A 226 -1.10 20.45 -3.92
C TRP A 226 -1.27 20.31 -2.39
N GLU A 227 -2.33 20.88 -1.80
CA GLU A 227 -2.75 20.65 -0.41
C GLU A 227 -3.51 19.31 -0.28
N VAL A 228 -2.82 18.20 -0.53
CA VAL A 228 -3.41 16.85 -0.48
C VAL A 228 -3.61 16.40 0.96
N GLU A 229 -4.83 15.94 1.29
CA GLU A 229 -5.09 15.20 2.53
C GLU A 229 -4.58 13.76 2.35
N PRO A 230 -3.59 13.31 3.14
CA PRO A 230 -3.05 11.96 3.02
C PRO A 230 -4.15 10.90 3.20
N PHE A 231 -4.12 9.86 2.37
CA PHE A 231 -5.01 8.68 2.46
C PHE A 231 -6.51 8.94 2.21
N ALA A 232 -6.89 10.11 1.67
CA ALA A 232 -8.28 10.37 1.31
C ALA A 232 -8.79 9.37 0.24
N HIS A 233 -7.97 9.13 -0.79
CA HIS A 233 -8.25 8.22 -1.88
C HIS A 233 -6.97 7.43 -2.26
N PHE A 234 -7.14 6.17 -2.66
CA PHE A 234 -6.09 5.28 -3.16
C PHE A 234 -6.57 4.67 -4.48
N PRO A 235 -5.73 4.52 -5.52
CA PRO A 235 -4.27 4.72 -5.58
C PRO A 235 -3.84 6.16 -5.91
N VAL A 236 -4.80 7.02 -6.24
CA VAL A 236 -4.53 8.40 -6.59
C VAL A 236 -4.57 9.28 -5.34
N PHE A 237 -3.40 9.75 -4.93
CA PHE A 237 -3.26 10.72 -3.84
C PHE A 237 -3.50 12.14 -4.37
N SER A 238 -4.77 12.52 -4.51
CA SER A 238 -5.15 13.84 -5.02
C SER A 238 -6.24 14.52 -4.18
N THR A 239 -6.38 15.84 -4.39
CA THR A 239 -7.49 16.64 -3.86
C THR A 239 -8.77 16.53 -4.70
N PHE A 240 -8.76 15.74 -5.79
CA PHE A 240 -9.91 15.59 -6.65
C PHE A 240 -10.99 14.77 -5.95
N ASN A 241 -12.20 15.33 -5.87
CA ASN A 241 -13.39 14.63 -5.40
C ASN A 241 -14.49 14.83 -6.45
N ALA A 242 -14.85 13.74 -7.13
CA ALA A 242 -15.85 13.77 -8.17
C ALA A 242 -17.23 14.21 -7.65
N GLU A 243 -17.57 14.04 -6.37
CA GLU A 243 -18.84 14.53 -5.82
C GLU A 243 -19.03 16.04 -5.98
N LYS A 244 -17.92 16.80 -6.04
CA LYS A 244 -17.91 18.25 -6.25
C LYS A 244 -18.03 18.65 -7.73
N VAL A 245 -17.90 17.69 -8.66
CA VAL A 245 -18.09 17.91 -10.09
C VAL A 245 -19.59 18.10 -10.38
N ASP A 246 -19.88 18.93 -11.39
CA ASP A 246 -21.24 19.20 -11.86
C ASP A 246 -22.07 17.91 -11.99
N PHE A 247 -23.25 17.93 -11.37
CA PHE A 247 -24.13 16.76 -11.30
C PHE A 247 -24.58 16.29 -12.70
N ALA A 248 -24.90 17.23 -13.60
CA ALA A 248 -25.36 16.88 -14.93
C ALA A 248 -24.26 16.21 -15.76
N LEU A 249 -23.01 16.68 -15.63
CA LEU A 249 -21.86 16.02 -16.21
C LEU A 249 -21.72 14.58 -15.70
N ARG A 250 -21.74 14.38 -14.37
CA ARG A 250 -21.61 13.03 -13.79
C ARG A 250 -22.73 12.08 -14.21
N GLN A 251 -23.97 12.57 -14.23
CA GLN A 251 -25.13 11.81 -14.66
C GLN A 251 -24.99 11.38 -16.13
N GLN A 252 -24.57 12.28 -17.01
CA GLN A 252 -24.34 11.96 -18.42
C GLN A 252 -23.20 10.94 -18.61
N LEU A 253 -22.11 11.06 -17.83
CA LEU A 253 -21.02 10.09 -17.88
C LEU A 253 -21.51 8.69 -17.44
N ALA A 254 -22.31 8.63 -16.38
CA ALA A 254 -22.88 7.38 -15.87
C ALA A 254 -23.82 6.73 -16.89
N GLU A 255 -24.74 7.50 -17.47
CA GLU A 255 -25.67 7.02 -18.50
C GLU A 255 -24.94 6.49 -19.73
N ASN A 256 -23.93 7.23 -20.22
CA ASN A 256 -23.15 6.83 -21.40
C ASN A 256 -22.25 5.63 -21.12
N ALA A 257 -21.75 5.47 -19.89
CA ALA A 257 -20.94 4.32 -19.49
C ALA A 257 -21.79 3.08 -19.17
N GLY A 258 -23.12 3.24 -19.03
CA GLY A 258 -24.01 2.17 -18.58
C GLY A 258 -23.80 1.79 -17.11
N LEU A 259 -23.39 2.74 -16.28
CA LEU A 259 -23.08 2.56 -14.86
C LEU A 259 -24.02 3.36 -13.96
N SER A 260 -24.04 3.05 -12.66
CA SER A 260 -24.73 3.89 -11.69
C SER A 260 -23.98 5.21 -11.49
N LEU A 261 -24.71 6.27 -11.10
CA LEU A 261 -24.10 7.55 -10.76
C LEU A 261 -23.10 7.42 -9.61
N GLU A 262 -23.44 6.65 -8.58
CA GLU A 262 -22.59 6.41 -7.41
C GLU A 262 -21.27 5.74 -7.82
N LEU A 263 -21.34 4.65 -8.59
CA LEU A 263 -20.16 3.93 -9.05
C LEU A 263 -19.31 4.79 -10.00
N THR A 264 -19.93 5.54 -10.89
CA THR A 264 -19.22 6.46 -11.79
C THR A 264 -18.51 7.56 -11.01
N THR A 265 -19.20 8.17 -10.03
CA THR A 265 -18.61 9.20 -9.17
C THR A 265 -17.43 8.64 -8.38
N LEU A 266 -17.60 7.45 -7.80
CA LEU A 266 -16.55 6.76 -7.06
C LEU A 266 -15.31 6.48 -7.92
N GLN A 267 -15.51 5.91 -9.11
CA GLN A 267 -14.39 5.57 -9.99
C GLN A 267 -13.69 6.81 -10.56
N LEU A 268 -14.43 7.89 -10.88
CA LEU A 268 -13.83 9.16 -11.29
C LEU A 268 -12.87 9.70 -10.22
N THR A 269 -13.29 9.69 -8.95
CA THR A 269 -12.44 10.10 -7.82
C THR A 269 -11.14 9.30 -7.75
N ARG A 270 -11.16 8.00 -8.07
CA ARG A 270 -10.00 7.11 -7.94
C ARG A 270 -9.11 7.04 -9.18
N MET A 271 -9.61 7.45 -10.34
CA MET A 271 -8.85 7.38 -11.60
C MET A 271 -8.25 8.73 -12.01
N ILE A 272 -8.68 9.86 -11.44
CA ILE A 272 -8.19 11.20 -11.82
C ILE A 272 -7.23 11.76 -10.77
N GLY A 273 -5.98 11.97 -11.16
CA GLY A 273 -4.90 12.49 -10.33
C GLY A 273 -4.17 13.68 -10.92
N PHE A 274 -3.19 14.18 -10.16
CA PHE A 274 -2.29 15.24 -10.59
C PHE A 274 -0.85 14.81 -10.41
N LEU A 275 0.00 15.16 -11.38
CA LEU A 275 1.44 14.98 -11.27
C LEU A 275 2.15 16.32 -11.51
N PRO A 276 3.22 16.62 -10.75
CA PRO A 276 4.09 17.75 -11.05
C PRO A 276 4.75 17.55 -12.42
N LEU A 277 4.53 18.48 -13.35
CA LEU A 277 5.01 18.37 -14.74
C LEU A 277 6.55 18.26 -14.81
N ASP A 278 7.25 18.98 -13.94
CA ASP A 278 8.72 19.00 -13.84
C ASP A 278 9.32 17.75 -13.19
N GLU A 279 8.49 16.94 -12.52
CA GLU A 279 8.91 15.70 -11.86
C GLU A 279 8.11 14.49 -12.40
N LEU A 280 7.46 14.62 -13.57
CA LEU A 280 6.54 13.62 -14.13
C LEU A 280 7.15 12.22 -14.14
N ASP A 281 8.34 12.09 -14.72
CA ASP A 281 9.03 10.80 -14.88
C ASP A 281 9.46 10.19 -13.54
N GLN A 282 9.52 10.96 -12.44
CA GLN A 282 9.76 10.43 -11.10
C GLN A 282 8.61 9.57 -10.59
N PHE A 283 7.38 9.96 -10.92
CA PHE A 283 6.18 9.38 -10.34
C PHE A 283 5.47 8.43 -11.29
N LEU A 284 5.63 8.61 -12.60
CA LEU A 284 4.70 8.03 -13.55
C LEU A 284 4.70 6.50 -13.54
N ILE A 285 5.86 5.84 -13.54
CA ILE A 285 5.92 4.36 -13.48
C ILE A 285 5.41 3.85 -12.13
N HIS A 286 5.86 4.47 -11.04
CA HIS A 286 5.51 4.07 -9.67
C HIS A 286 4.00 4.24 -9.40
N ASP A 287 3.44 5.39 -9.69
CA ASP A 287 2.04 5.70 -9.40
C ASP A 287 1.08 5.03 -10.40
N THR A 288 1.44 5.02 -11.68
CA THR A 288 0.56 4.48 -12.72
C THR A 288 0.62 2.97 -12.77
N TRP A 289 1.83 2.41 -12.90
CA TRP A 289 2.01 0.97 -13.09
C TRP A 289 2.30 0.24 -11.77
N GLY A 290 2.82 0.93 -10.76
CA GLY A 290 3.08 0.36 -9.44
C GLY A 290 1.86 0.34 -8.52
N HIS A 291 0.95 1.32 -8.58
CA HIS A 291 -0.21 1.39 -7.67
C HIS A 291 -1.58 1.08 -8.29
N GLN A 292 -1.84 1.39 -9.58
CA GLN A 292 -3.21 1.26 -10.12
C GLN A 292 -3.78 -0.16 -10.02
N TRP A 293 -2.96 -1.17 -10.26
CA TRP A 293 -3.39 -2.57 -10.15
C TRP A 293 -3.73 -2.98 -8.71
N GLN A 294 -3.16 -2.31 -7.71
CA GLN A 294 -3.39 -2.65 -6.29
C GLN A 294 -4.82 -2.36 -5.86
N GLU A 295 -5.50 -1.38 -6.49
CA GLU A 295 -6.94 -1.13 -6.30
C GLU A 295 -7.80 -1.83 -7.35
N CYS A 296 -7.33 -1.90 -8.59
CA CYS A 296 -8.13 -2.45 -9.68
C CYS A 296 -8.23 -3.98 -9.66
N LEU A 297 -7.20 -4.65 -9.13
CA LEU A 297 -7.07 -6.11 -9.16
C LEU A 297 -7.01 -6.74 -7.76
N LEU A 298 -6.81 -5.94 -6.71
CA LEU A 298 -6.74 -6.34 -5.31
C LEU A 298 -7.56 -5.39 -4.42
N ASP A 299 -7.78 -5.77 -3.16
CA ASP A 299 -8.64 -5.02 -2.23
C ASP A 299 -7.83 -4.09 -1.31
N PHE A 300 -6.78 -3.44 -1.84
CA PHE A 300 -5.91 -2.56 -1.02
C PHE A 300 -6.63 -1.29 -0.55
N GLU A 301 -7.67 -0.87 -1.24
CA GLU A 301 -8.41 0.35 -0.92
C GLU A 301 -9.04 0.33 0.49
N GLU A 302 -9.55 -0.82 0.92
CA GLU A 302 -10.25 -0.93 2.19
C GLU A 302 -9.35 -0.59 3.39
N PRO A 303 -8.12 -1.14 3.50
CA PRO A 303 -7.13 -0.68 4.47
C PRO A 303 -6.84 0.83 4.45
N TYR A 304 -6.78 1.46 3.27
CA TYR A 304 -6.56 2.92 3.19
C TYR A 304 -7.75 3.71 3.76
N ARG A 305 -8.98 3.26 3.47
CA ARG A 305 -10.19 3.85 4.06
C ARG A 305 -10.22 3.66 5.57
N GLN A 306 -9.76 2.51 6.08
CA GLN A 306 -9.63 2.26 7.51
C GLN A 306 -8.60 3.20 8.15
N LEU A 307 -7.46 3.47 7.50
CA LEU A 307 -6.46 4.42 8.02
C LEU A 307 -7.02 5.82 8.24
N ALA A 308 -7.89 6.29 7.33
CA ALA A 308 -8.56 7.57 7.50
C ALA A 308 -9.43 7.62 8.77
N SER A 309 -9.85 6.48 9.32
CA SER A 309 -10.66 6.42 10.54
C SER A 309 -9.87 6.44 11.85
N PHE A 310 -8.53 6.30 11.82
CA PHE A 310 -7.74 6.09 13.04
C PHE A 310 -7.74 7.28 14.00
N HIS A 311 -8.05 8.48 13.52
CA HIS A 311 -8.16 9.68 14.34
C HIS A 311 -9.43 9.70 15.22
N ARG A 312 -10.41 8.80 14.98
CA ARG A 312 -11.66 8.74 15.75
C ARG A 312 -11.38 8.40 17.22
N PRO A 313 -12.00 9.10 18.19
CA PRO A 313 -11.80 8.83 19.62
C PRO A 313 -12.18 7.40 20.00
N LEU A 314 -11.45 6.83 20.98
CA LEU A 314 -11.78 5.52 21.57
C LEU A 314 -13.19 5.54 22.18
N SER A 315 -13.96 4.49 21.93
CA SER A 315 -15.28 4.25 22.53
C SER A 315 -15.34 2.89 23.22
N LEU A 316 -16.29 2.66 24.13
CA LEU A 316 -16.47 1.37 24.79
C LEU A 316 -17.05 0.29 23.86
N ILE A 317 -17.54 0.68 22.68
CA ILE A 317 -17.97 -0.26 21.64
C ILE A 317 -16.80 -0.75 20.79
N GLU A 318 -15.60 -0.21 20.98
CA GLU A 318 -14.42 -0.66 20.24
C GLU A 318 -14.09 -2.11 20.60
N GLU A 319 -13.95 -2.91 19.56
CA GLU A 319 -13.57 -4.32 19.61
C GLU A 319 -12.40 -4.52 18.67
N ALA A 320 -11.30 -5.06 19.20
CA ALA A 320 -10.15 -5.48 18.42
C ALA A 320 -10.18 -6.99 18.23
N SER A 321 -9.97 -7.45 17.01
CA SER A 321 -9.96 -8.88 16.65
C SER A 321 -8.65 -9.25 15.99
N VAL A 322 -7.85 -10.07 16.67
CA VAL A 322 -6.55 -10.49 16.15
C VAL A 322 -6.50 -12.01 16.06
N LEU A 323 -6.31 -12.58 14.88
CA LEU A 323 -6.23 -14.02 14.64
C LEU A 323 -7.41 -14.82 15.25
N GLY A 324 -8.60 -14.20 15.32
CA GLY A 324 -9.84 -14.81 15.79
C GLY A 324 -10.12 -14.71 17.29
N GLU A 325 -9.23 -14.15 18.12
CA GLU A 325 -9.60 -13.76 19.49
C GLU A 325 -9.93 -12.26 19.56
N GLN A 326 -10.95 -11.94 20.36
CA GLN A 326 -11.48 -10.60 20.51
C GLN A 326 -11.13 -10.00 21.86
N ALA A 327 -10.81 -8.70 21.86
CA ALA A 327 -10.63 -7.90 23.05
C ALA A 327 -11.49 -6.64 22.94
N THR A 328 -12.26 -6.34 23.98
CA THR A 328 -13.15 -5.18 24.00
C THR A 328 -12.69 -4.17 25.05
N PHE A 329 -12.80 -2.88 24.73
CA PHE A 329 -12.38 -1.85 25.67
C PHE A 329 -13.23 -1.88 26.95
N ALA A 330 -14.53 -2.14 26.82
CA ALA A 330 -15.44 -2.27 27.95
C ALA A 330 -15.02 -3.34 28.97
N ALA A 331 -14.40 -4.44 28.53
CA ALA A 331 -13.95 -5.51 29.44
C ALA A 331 -12.79 -5.08 30.36
N ALA A 332 -12.17 -3.93 30.11
CA ALA A 332 -11.19 -3.33 31.01
C ALA A 332 -11.82 -2.78 32.30
N PHE A 333 -13.14 -2.59 32.35
CA PHE A 333 -13.84 -2.00 33.48
C PHE A 333 -14.84 -3.00 34.05
N ALA A 334 -14.73 -3.29 35.35
CA ALA A 334 -15.61 -4.22 36.04
C ALA A 334 -16.25 -3.56 37.26
N THR A 335 -17.35 -4.14 37.73
CA THR A 335 -17.95 -3.74 39.01
C THR A 335 -17.51 -4.75 40.07
N THR A 336 -17.01 -4.26 41.20
CA THR A 336 -16.70 -5.09 42.37
C THR A 336 -17.96 -5.57 43.07
N ASP A 337 -17.82 -6.51 44.02
CA ASP A 337 -18.93 -6.96 44.87
C ASP A 337 -19.51 -5.82 45.74
N SER A 338 -18.68 -4.81 46.09
CA SER A 338 -19.12 -3.58 46.77
C SER A 338 -19.89 -2.62 45.86
N GLY A 339 -19.97 -2.92 44.55
CA GLY A 339 -20.68 -2.11 43.57
C GLY A 339 -19.86 -0.97 42.98
N GLU A 340 -18.57 -0.86 43.31
CA GLU A 340 -17.65 0.15 42.80
C GLU A 340 -17.09 -0.25 41.43
N VAL A 341 -16.82 0.72 40.56
CA VAL A 341 -16.18 0.46 39.26
C VAL A 341 -14.68 0.39 39.46
N CYS A 342 -14.04 -0.67 38.97
CA CYS A 342 -12.60 -0.88 39.05
C CYS A 342 -11.98 -1.19 37.68
N LEU A 343 -10.67 -0.94 37.56
CA LEU A 343 -9.91 -1.24 36.36
C LEU A 343 -9.31 -2.65 36.41
N ASN A 344 -9.61 -3.46 35.41
CA ASN A 344 -8.86 -4.68 35.12
C ASN A 344 -7.67 -4.35 34.19
N ARG A 345 -6.51 -4.11 34.80
CA ARG A 345 -5.26 -3.77 34.08
C ARG A 345 -4.86 -4.80 33.02
N ALA A 346 -5.10 -6.09 33.29
CA ALA A 346 -4.73 -7.15 32.35
C ALA A 346 -5.60 -7.10 31.09
N LYS A 347 -6.92 -6.89 31.25
CA LYS A 347 -7.85 -6.71 30.14
C LYS A 347 -7.61 -5.43 29.37
N LEU A 348 -7.28 -4.33 30.05
CA LEU A 348 -6.88 -3.09 29.37
C LEU A 348 -5.63 -3.28 28.50
N ARG A 349 -4.60 -3.94 29.03
CA ARG A 349 -3.39 -4.25 28.26
C ARG A 349 -3.71 -5.14 27.07
N GLN A 350 -4.52 -6.19 27.26
CA GLN A 350 -4.95 -7.07 26.19
C GLN A 350 -5.67 -6.30 25.07
N PHE A 351 -6.58 -5.37 25.41
CA PHE A 351 -7.25 -4.52 24.44
C PHE A 351 -6.28 -3.59 23.70
N ILE A 352 -5.43 -2.84 24.42
CA ILE A 352 -4.44 -1.95 23.79
C ILE A 352 -3.54 -2.72 22.84
N ASP A 353 -3.11 -3.92 23.25
CA ASP A 353 -2.22 -4.76 22.44
C ASP A 353 -2.90 -5.24 21.15
N ALA A 354 -4.15 -5.70 21.25
CA ALA A 354 -4.93 -6.16 20.10
C ALA A 354 -5.29 -5.01 19.15
N GLU A 355 -5.79 -3.90 19.68
CA GLU A 355 -6.16 -2.70 18.91
C GLU A 355 -4.95 -2.11 18.20
N PHE A 356 -3.81 -1.99 18.89
CA PHE A 356 -2.59 -1.50 18.26
C PHE A 356 -2.09 -2.44 17.18
N TYR A 357 -2.15 -3.76 17.39
CA TYR A 357 -1.76 -4.74 16.39
C TYR A 357 -2.63 -4.63 15.14
N GLU A 358 -3.95 -4.62 15.30
CA GLU A 358 -4.90 -4.50 14.19
C GLU A 358 -4.66 -3.22 13.39
N ARG A 359 -4.56 -2.08 14.09
CA ARG A 359 -4.22 -0.79 13.46
C ARG A 359 -2.87 -0.80 12.77
N SER A 360 -1.87 -1.46 13.34
CA SER A 360 -0.54 -1.56 12.73
C SER A 360 -0.56 -2.34 11.43
N ILE A 361 -1.26 -3.48 11.37
CA ILE A 361 -1.38 -4.27 10.14
C ILE A 361 -2.04 -3.45 9.02
N VAL A 362 -3.11 -2.72 9.35
CA VAL A 362 -3.76 -1.79 8.42
C VAL A 362 -2.78 -0.68 8.00
N ALA A 363 -2.04 -0.09 8.94
CA ALA A 363 -1.03 0.95 8.66
C ALA A 363 0.21 0.43 7.91
N PHE A 364 0.49 -0.86 7.93
CA PHE A 364 1.56 -1.46 7.11
C PHE A 364 1.11 -1.71 5.68
N THR A 365 -0.20 -1.73 5.39
CA THR A 365 -0.70 -1.94 4.03
C THR A 365 -0.12 -0.91 3.05
N PRO A 366 -0.11 0.41 3.34
CA PRO A 366 0.55 1.38 2.48
C PRO A 366 2.03 1.09 2.24
N ILE A 367 2.77 0.68 3.28
CA ILE A 367 4.20 0.37 3.14
C ILE A 367 4.41 -0.84 2.23
N ILE A 368 3.54 -1.85 2.33
CA ILE A 368 3.55 -2.99 1.40
C ILE A 368 3.18 -2.55 0.00
N ALA A 369 2.20 -1.65 -0.16
CA ALA A 369 1.83 -1.06 -1.43
C ALA A 369 3.01 -0.35 -2.11
N GLU A 370 3.74 0.50 -1.37
CA GLU A 370 4.96 1.18 -1.84
C GLU A 370 6.04 0.17 -2.23
N LEU A 371 6.28 -0.85 -1.40
CA LEU A 371 7.27 -1.89 -1.68
C LEU A 371 6.94 -2.68 -2.97
N LEU A 372 5.66 -2.95 -3.22
CA LEU A 372 5.23 -3.62 -4.45
C LEU A 372 5.30 -2.68 -5.67
N ALA A 373 5.04 -1.39 -5.50
CA ALA A 373 5.22 -0.38 -6.55
C ALA A 373 6.71 -0.18 -6.90
N ASP A 374 7.59 -0.16 -5.89
CA ASP A 374 9.05 -0.14 -6.07
C ASP A 374 9.55 -1.33 -6.91
N ALA A 375 8.98 -2.52 -6.71
CA ALA A 375 9.34 -3.71 -7.47
C ALA A 375 8.94 -3.57 -8.96
N VAL A 376 7.83 -2.87 -9.26
CA VAL A 376 7.42 -2.53 -10.62
C VAL A 376 8.32 -1.44 -11.22
N GLU A 377 8.72 -0.43 -10.44
CA GLU A 377 9.72 0.56 -10.87
C GLU A 377 11.06 -0.12 -11.19
N TYR A 378 11.51 -1.05 -10.34
CA TYR A 378 12.75 -1.78 -10.56
C TYR A 378 12.70 -2.68 -11.80
N LYS A 379 11.55 -3.30 -12.09
CA LYS A 379 11.32 -4.03 -13.35
C LYS A 379 11.65 -3.14 -14.56
N PHE A 380 11.19 -1.89 -14.56
CA PHE A 380 11.50 -0.96 -15.65
C PHE A 380 13.00 -0.76 -15.82
N LEU A 381 13.73 -0.57 -14.72
CA LEU A 381 15.19 -0.40 -14.74
C LEU A 381 15.92 -1.64 -15.26
N MET A 382 15.44 -2.84 -14.92
CA MET A 382 15.99 -4.09 -15.43
C MET A 382 15.81 -4.23 -16.96
N LEU A 383 14.64 -3.83 -17.48
CA LEU A 383 14.31 -3.93 -18.90
C LEU A 383 14.95 -2.80 -19.73
N HIS A 384 15.20 -1.64 -19.13
CA HIS A 384 15.73 -0.45 -19.79
C HIS A 384 16.91 0.16 -19.02
N PRO A 385 18.05 -0.55 -18.89
CA PRO A 385 19.21 -0.05 -18.16
C PRO A 385 19.80 1.24 -18.78
N ASP A 386 19.65 1.42 -20.09
CA ASP A 386 20.03 2.63 -20.82
C ASP A 386 19.15 3.85 -20.47
N ALA A 387 17.90 3.61 -20.07
CA ALA A 387 16.95 4.64 -19.65
C ALA A 387 16.97 4.93 -18.14
N ALA A 388 17.83 4.28 -17.35
CA ALA A 388 17.87 4.45 -15.89
C ALA A 388 18.12 5.89 -15.42
N HIS A 389 18.73 6.74 -16.25
CA HIS A 389 18.94 8.15 -15.98
C HIS A 389 17.68 9.01 -16.15
N LEU A 390 16.67 8.49 -16.84
CA LEU A 390 15.38 9.15 -17.09
C LEU A 390 14.37 8.89 -15.96
N LEU A 391 14.64 7.94 -15.07
CA LEU A 391 13.81 7.62 -13.92
C LEU A 391 14.48 8.16 -12.65
N PRO A 392 14.29 9.43 -12.30
CA PRO A 392 14.79 9.98 -11.05
C PRO A 392 14.13 9.27 -9.87
N SER A 393 14.86 9.16 -8.76
CA SER A 393 14.34 8.55 -7.53
C SER A 393 14.91 9.27 -6.32
N SER A 394 14.09 9.43 -5.30
CA SER A 394 14.49 10.05 -4.03
C SER A 394 15.26 9.08 -3.12
N SER A 395 15.16 7.77 -3.41
CA SER A 395 15.82 6.69 -2.68
C SER A 395 17.28 6.51 -3.08
N LEU A 396 18.11 6.16 -2.10
CA LEU A 396 19.48 5.70 -2.33
C LEU A 396 19.52 4.30 -2.92
N LEU A 397 18.46 3.51 -2.69
CA LEU A 397 18.31 2.13 -3.12
C LEU A 397 17.52 2.00 -4.44
N LYS A 398 17.57 3.02 -5.30
CA LYS A 398 16.86 3.02 -6.60
C LYS A 398 17.19 1.85 -7.52
N ALA A 399 18.34 1.19 -7.33
CA ALA A 399 18.78 0.04 -8.13
C ALA A 399 18.37 -1.30 -7.51
N PHE A 400 17.39 -1.30 -6.60
CA PHE A 400 16.92 -2.49 -5.91
C PHE A 400 15.38 -2.59 -5.97
N PRO A 401 14.80 -3.80 -5.93
CA PRO A 401 13.34 -4.03 -6.01
C PRO A 401 12.52 -3.48 -4.84
N SER A 402 13.16 -2.98 -3.79
CA SER A 402 12.45 -2.31 -2.69
C SER A 402 13.34 -1.25 -2.04
N LYS A 403 12.76 -0.06 -1.81
CA LYS A 403 13.48 1.12 -1.31
C LYS A 403 13.44 1.16 0.22
N LEU A 404 14.19 0.25 0.85
CA LEU A 404 14.21 0.06 2.31
C LEU A 404 14.50 1.35 3.11
N ASP A 405 15.25 2.30 2.52
CA ASP A 405 15.52 3.61 3.13
C ASP A 405 14.26 4.48 3.27
N LEU A 406 13.35 4.42 2.30
CA LEU A 406 12.05 5.10 2.35
C LEU A 406 11.08 4.37 3.30
N THR A 407 11.10 3.03 3.25
CA THR A 407 10.28 2.16 4.13
C THR A 407 10.38 2.55 5.60
N PHE A 408 11.56 2.89 6.13
CA PHE A 408 11.70 3.27 7.54
C PHE A 408 11.11 4.63 7.89
N ALA A 409 11.16 5.59 6.96
CA ALA A 409 10.52 6.87 7.14
C ALA A 409 9.00 6.69 7.25
N ASP A 410 8.42 5.86 6.38
CA ASP A 410 6.99 5.58 6.38
C ASP A 410 6.57 4.72 7.57
N LEU A 411 7.39 3.75 7.97
CA LEU A 411 7.12 2.94 9.16
C LEU A 411 6.94 3.80 10.42
N ARG A 412 7.77 4.83 10.61
CA ARG A 412 7.61 5.73 11.76
C ARG A 412 6.33 6.55 11.70
N LYS A 413 5.95 7.04 10.51
CA LYS A 413 4.67 7.75 10.31
C LYS A 413 3.49 6.82 10.60
N CYS A 414 3.53 5.58 10.11
CA CYS A 414 2.50 4.57 10.33
C CYS A 414 2.32 4.24 11.81
N PHE A 415 3.42 4.06 12.57
CA PHE A 415 3.36 3.85 14.02
C PHE A 415 2.82 5.08 14.77
N ALA A 416 3.20 6.28 14.36
CA ALA A 416 2.65 7.51 14.93
C ALA A 416 1.13 7.61 14.67
N HIS A 417 0.68 7.26 13.47
CA HIS A 417 -0.74 7.25 13.09
C HIS A 417 -1.53 6.17 13.84
N ALA A 418 -1.01 4.94 13.92
CA ALA A 418 -1.65 3.83 14.62
C ALA A 418 -1.77 4.08 16.14
N SER A 419 -0.82 4.82 16.74
CA SER A 419 -0.86 5.20 18.17
C SER A 419 -1.62 6.49 18.45
N GLU A 420 -2.01 7.27 17.43
CA GLU A 420 -2.49 8.65 17.59
C GLU A 420 -3.71 8.74 18.53
N VAL A 421 -4.67 7.83 18.39
CA VAL A 421 -5.88 7.83 19.23
C VAL A 421 -5.55 7.65 20.71
N PHE A 422 -4.59 6.78 21.03
CA PHE A 422 -4.19 6.53 22.41
C PHE A 422 -3.43 7.73 22.97
N GLN A 423 -2.57 8.35 22.16
CA GLN A 423 -1.87 9.58 22.55
C GLN A 423 -2.84 10.72 22.83
N LYS A 424 -3.85 10.91 21.96
CA LYS A 424 -4.93 11.87 22.16
C LYS A 424 -5.70 11.58 23.44
N TRP A 425 -6.07 10.31 23.70
CA TRP A 425 -6.76 9.94 24.93
C TRP A 425 -5.92 10.20 26.20
N ILE A 426 -4.62 9.90 26.17
CA ILE A 426 -3.71 10.16 27.30
C ILE A 426 -3.57 11.65 27.60
N THR A 427 -3.57 12.50 26.57
CA THR A 427 -3.24 13.93 26.69
C THR A 427 -4.48 14.84 26.78
N CYS A 428 -5.66 14.38 26.36
CA CYS A 428 -6.88 15.17 26.30
C CYS A 428 -7.87 14.85 27.43
N ALA A 429 -8.03 15.79 28.36
CA ALA A 429 -8.97 15.66 29.48
C ALA A 429 -10.44 15.53 29.01
N GLU A 430 -10.82 16.17 27.90
CA GLU A 430 -12.16 16.07 27.33
C GLU A 430 -12.46 14.65 26.81
N ALA A 431 -11.49 14.02 26.15
CA ALA A 431 -11.61 12.63 25.70
C ALA A 431 -11.75 11.67 26.90
N GLN A 432 -10.96 11.88 27.96
CA GLN A 432 -11.06 11.11 29.20
C GLN A 432 -12.42 11.28 29.89
N HIS A 433 -12.92 12.51 29.94
CA HIS A 433 -14.23 12.81 30.53
C HIS A 433 -15.37 12.20 29.71
N THR A 434 -15.29 12.25 28.38
CA THR A 434 -16.27 11.61 27.47
C THR A 434 -16.36 10.11 27.74
N LEU A 435 -15.22 9.43 27.83
CA LEU A 435 -15.16 8.00 28.17
C LEU A 435 -15.73 7.71 29.57
N GLN A 436 -15.43 8.57 30.55
CA GLN A 436 -15.98 8.45 31.91
C GLN A 436 -17.51 8.51 31.90
N GLN A 437 -18.10 9.45 31.16
CA GLN A 437 -19.54 9.57 31.00
C GLN A 437 -20.14 8.36 30.29
N GLU A 438 -19.47 7.85 29.25
CA GLU A 438 -19.88 6.64 28.53
C GLU A 438 -19.90 5.42 29.45
N LEU A 439 -18.85 5.24 30.26
CA LEU A 439 -18.75 4.18 31.26
C LEU A 439 -19.85 4.29 32.31
N ALA A 440 -20.08 5.49 32.83
CA ALA A 440 -21.10 5.72 33.84
C ALA A 440 -22.50 5.39 33.33
N ARG A 441 -22.79 5.72 32.07
CA ARG A 441 -24.04 5.39 31.39
C ARG A 441 -24.18 3.88 31.18
N ARG A 442 -23.14 3.21 30.68
CA ARG A 442 -23.13 1.77 30.39
C ARG A 442 -23.29 0.93 31.65
N LEU A 443 -22.59 1.31 32.74
CA LEU A 443 -22.62 0.60 34.02
C LEU A 443 -23.77 1.07 34.94
N GLN A 444 -24.51 2.11 34.54
CA GLN A 444 -25.57 2.76 35.32
C GLN A 444 -25.12 3.20 36.72
N LYS A 445 -23.86 3.66 36.82
CA LYS A 445 -23.19 3.98 38.09
C LYS A 445 -22.18 5.12 37.90
N PRO A 446 -21.90 5.93 38.93
CA PRO A 446 -20.82 6.90 38.86
C PRO A 446 -19.46 6.19 38.75
N VAL A 447 -18.58 6.74 37.92
CA VAL A 447 -17.20 6.26 37.74
C VAL A 447 -16.26 7.28 38.35
N ALA A 448 -15.42 6.86 39.30
CA ALA A 448 -14.46 7.73 39.94
C ALA A 448 -13.37 8.18 38.95
N VAL A 449 -12.91 9.43 39.08
CA VAL A 449 -11.90 10.02 38.17
C VAL A 449 -10.58 9.24 38.25
N GLU A 450 -10.28 8.69 39.42
CA GLU A 450 -9.09 7.89 39.72
C GLU A 450 -9.02 6.62 38.87
N VAL A 451 -10.16 6.00 38.54
CA VAL A 451 -10.22 4.81 37.68
C VAL A 451 -9.77 5.15 36.26
N ILE A 452 -10.20 6.30 35.75
CA ILE A 452 -9.79 6.79 34.43
C ILE A 452 -8.31 7.19 34.44
N ALA A 453 -7.86 7.88 35.48
CA ALA A 453 -6.45 8.24 35.66
C ALA A 453 -5.54 7.00 35.70
N GLU A 454 -5.96 5.93 36.39
CA GLU A 454 -5.25 4.66 36.42
C GLU A 454 -5.21 3.99 35.03
N ALA A 455 -6.32 4.02 34.29
CA ALA A 455 -6.40 3.48 32.94
C ALA A 455 -5.45 4.23 31.98
N VAL A 456 -5.44 5.56 32.06
CA VAL A 456 -4.54 6.44 31.31
C VAL A 456 -3.08 6.13 31.64
N GLN A 457 -2.73 5.99 32.92
CA GLN A 457 -1.37 5.66 33.32
C GLN A 457 -0.94 4.26 32.83
N CYS A 458 -1.86 3.30 32.84
CA CYS A 458 -1.61 1.97 32.28
C CYS A 458 -1.37 2.02 30.76
N CYS A 459 -2.15 2.83 30.04
CA CYS A 459 -2.00 3.03 28.60
C CYS A 459 -0.67 3.73 28.27
N LYS A 460 -0.35 4.81 28.97
CA LYS A 460 0.92 5.54 28.83
C LYS A 460 2.13 4.63 29.02
N ALA A 461 2.18 3.89 30.12
CA ALA A 461 3.26 2.95 30.39
C ALA A 461 3.38 1.84 29.33
N ARG A 462 2.25 1.46 28.71
CA ARG A 462 2.23 0.46 27.64
C ARG A 462 2.80 1.01 26.34
N LEU A 463 2.36 2.21 25.92
CA LEU A 463 2.86 2.89 24.72
C LEU A 463 4.35 3.20 24.81
N GLU A 464 4.80 3.80 25.92
CA GLU A 464 6.20 4.15 26.18
C GLU A 464 7.14 2.95 26.09
N ARG A 465 6.67 1.76 26.48
CA ARG A 465 7.49 0.56 26.49
C ARG A 465 7.53 -0.17 25.15
N LEU A 466 6.39 -0.32 24.47
CA LEU A 466 6.28 -1.28 23.35
C LEU A 466 5.95 -0.67 22.00
N TYR A 467 5.36 0.53 21.98
CA TYR A 467 4.78 1.11 20.78
C TYR A 467 5.43 2.43 20.36
N GLN A 468 6.54 2.79 21.01
CA GLN A 468 7.37 3.91 20.56
C GLN A 468 7.96 3.60 19.18
N PRO A 469 7.93 4.56 18.25
CA PRO A 469 8.52 4.42 16.93
C PRO A 469 10.05 4.59 17.00
N GLU A 470 10.71 3.84 17.87
CA GLU A 470 12.15 3.90 18.15
C GLU A 470 12.76 2.50 18.22
N TRP A 471 14.06 2.43 17.93
CA TRP A 471 14.84 1.20 18.03
C TRP A 471 14.99 0.76 19.48
N HIS A 472 14.42 -0.40 19.84
CA HIS A 472 14.54 -0.94 21.18
C HIS A 472 14.48 -2.48 21.17
N TRP A 473 15.50 -3.07 21.78
CA TRP A 473 15.55 -4.50 22.06
C TRP A 473 16.37 -4.80 23.31
N GLU A 474 16.07 -5.93 23.95
CA GLU A 474 16.76 -6.43 25.13
C GLU A 474 17.08 -7.92 24.93
N LYS A 475 18.25 -8.36 25.39
CA LYS A 475 18.56 -9.80 25.49
C LYS A 475 17.87 -10.39 26.71
N THR A 476 17.19 -11.50 26.51
CA THR A 476 16.57 -12.28 27.58
C THR A 476 17.58 -13.26 28.20
N ALA A 477 17.27 -13.82 29.37
CA ALA A 477 18.17 -14.71 30.10
C ALA A 477 18.49 -16.02 29.35
N ASP A 478 17.59 -16.45 28.47
CA ASP A 478 17.72 -17.58 27.55
C ASP A 478 18.41 -17.21 26.22
N GLY A 479 18.92 -15.97 26.10
CA GLY A 479 19.71 -15.53 24.96
C GLY A 479 18.90 -15.10 23.74
N HIS A 480 17.58 -15.01 23.83
CA HIS A 480 16.73 -14.47 22.77
C HIS A 480 16.66 -12.94 22.82
N LEU A 481 16.14 -12.34 21.75
CA LEU A 481 15.90 -10.90 21.67
C LEU A 481 14.42 -10.60 21.89
N LYS A 482 14.16 -9.69 22.82
CA LYS A 482 12.85 -9.09 23.04
C LYS A 482 12.81 -7.73 22.37
N LEU A 483 12.05 -7.60 21.30
CA LEU A 483 11.91 -6.38 20.52
C LEU A 483 10.66 -5.59 20.95
N ASN A 484 10.67 -4.27 20.78
CA ASN A 484 9.42 -3.51 20.71
C ASN A 484 8.74 -3.70 19.33
N ALA A 485 7.50 -3.24 19.18
CA ALA A 485 6.71 -3.47 17.98
C ALA A 485 7.33 -2.80 16.73
N PHE A 486 7.88 -1.59 16.88
CA PHE A 486 8.56 -0.89 15.78
C PHE A 486 9.77 -1.68 15.27
N THR A 487 10.67 -2.10 16.16
CA THR A 487 11.87 -2.86 15.81
C THR A 487 11.51 -4.18 15.15
N LEU A 488 10.46 -4.86 15.65
CA LEU A 488 9.96 -6.11 15.06
C LEU A 488 9.44 -5.89 13.63
N ALA A 489 8.67 -4.83 13.39
CA ALA A 489 8.17 -4.50 12.05
C ALA A 489 9.32 -4.12 11.10
N ALA A 490 10.28 -3.31 11.55
CA ALA A 490 11.45 -2.94 10.76
C ALA A 490 12.30 -4.16 10.37
N LEU A 491 12.50 -5.10 11.31
CA LEU A 491 13.15 -6.38 11.05
C LEU A 491 12.37 -7.22 10.02
N ASN A 492 11.03 -7.21 10.08
CA ASN A 492 10.21 -7.91 9.10
C ASN A 492 10.37 -7.32 7.69
N PHE A 493 10.40 -5.99 7.55
CA PHE A 493 10.66 -5.35 6.26
C PHE A 493 12.07 -5.61 5.73
N LEU A 494 13.09 -5.65 6.60
CA LEU A 494 14.43 -6.10 6.20
C LEU A 494 14.40 -7.53 5.63
N ARG A 495 13.67 -8.44 6.28
CA ARG A 495 13.52 -9.83 5.80
C ARG A 495 12.85 -9.88 4.43
N ILE A 496 11.77 -9.13 4.22
CA ILE A 496 11.08 -9.04 2.93
C ILE A 496 12.03 -8.48 1.86
N HIS A 497 12.76 -7.41 2.18
CA HIS A 497 13.75 -6.80 1.30
C HIS A 497 14.82 -7.81 0.87
N THR A 498 15.46 -8.50 1.83
CA THR A 498 16.47 -9.53 1.55
C THR A 498 15.89 -10.71 0.75
N ALA A 499 14.66 -11.14 1.05
CA ALA A 499 13.97 -12.18 0.29
C ALA A 499 13.73 -11.78 -1.17
N LEU A 500 13.28 -10.54 -1.41
CA LEU A 500 13.11 -10.00 -2.76
C LEU A 500 14.43 -9.97 -3.52
N LEU A 501 15.51 -9.47 -2.92
CA LEU A 501 16.83 -9.43 -3.57
C LEU A 501 17.26 -10.80 -4.07
N HIS A 502 17.28 -11.80 -3.18
CA HIS A 502 17.69 -13.14 -3.59
C HIS A 502 16.75 -13.76 -4.62
N THR A 503 15.43 -13.58 -4.48
CA THR A 503 14.47 -14.15 -5.43
C THR A 503 14.63 -13.49 -6.80
N TYR A 504 14.83 -12.17 -6.89
CA TYR A 504 15.13 -11.49 -8.15
C TYR A 504 16.44 -12.00 -8.78
N GLU A 505 17.52 -12.08 -8.01
CA GLU A 505 18.81 -12.61 -8.48
C GLU A 505 18.66 -14.02 -9.06
N ARG A 506 17.93 -14.90 -8.37
CA ARG A 506 17.66 -16.27 -8.80
C ARG A 506 16.82 -16.32 -10.07
N LEU A 507 15.72 -15.57 -10.13
CA LEU A 507 14.81 -15.56 -11.27
C LEU A 507 15.46 -14.99 -12.54
N VAL A 508 16.32 -13.97 -12.40
CA VAL A 508 17.11 -13.43 -13.52
C VAL A 508 18.08 -14.47 -14.07
N GLN A 509 18.72 -15.26 -13.20
CA GLN A 509 19.66 -16.32 -13.61
C GLN A 509 18.98 -17.52 -14.27
N MET A 510 17.67 -17.69 -14.11
CA MET A 510 16.93 -18.83 -14.67
C MET A 510 16.64 -18.71 -16.17
N GLU A 511 16.83 -17.53 -16.77
CA GLU A 511 16.62 -17.27 -18.21
C GLU A 511 15.29 -17.82 -18.77
N THR A 512 14.17 -17.57 -18.07
CA THR A 512 12.85 -18.00 -18.54
C THR A 512 12.36 -17.18 -19.74
N LYS A 513 11.61 -17.78 -20.67
CA LYS A 513 10.99 -17.06 -21.80
C LYS A 513 10.02 -15.95 -21.35
N HIS A 514 9.48 -16.07 -20.15
CA HIS A 514 8.46 -15.18 -19.59
C HIS A 514 9.04 -14.33 -18.46
N GLY A 515 8.64 -13.06 -18.40
CA GLY A 515 8.96 -12.17 -17.27
C GLY A 515 8.21 -12.60 -16.01
N PHE A 516 8.80 -12.36 -14.84
CA PHE A 516 8.27 -12.81 -13.56
C PHE A 516 7.77 -11.68 -12.64
N SER A 517 8.16 -10.43 -12.92
CA SER A 517 8.02 -9.30 -12.00
C SER A 517 6.54 -8.97 -11.73
N ASP A 518 5.70 -8.92 -12.76
CA ASP A 518 4.27 -8.64 -12.60
C ASP A 518 3.59 -9.76 -11.80
N THR A 519 3.94 -11.02 -12.11
CA THR A 519 3.40 -12.18 -11.40
C THR A 519 3.84 -12.19 -9.93
N LEU A 520 5.09 -11.84 -9.64
CA LEU A 520 5.62 -11.76 -8.27
C LEU A 520 4.86 -10.74 -7.44
N VAL A 521 4.70 -9.52 -7.93
CA VAL A 521 4.01 -8.46 -7.16
C VAL A 521 2.52 -8.78 -6.97
N LEU A 522 1.85 -9.33 -7.99
CA LEU A 522 0.45 -9.75 -7.91
C LEU A 522 0.27 -10.92 -6.94
N ALA A 523 1.17 -11.91 -6.97
CA ALA A 523 1.13 -13.06 -6.08
C ALA A 523 1.41 -12.65 -4.62
N MET A 524 2.36 -11.76 -4.38
CA MET A 524 2.65 -11.20 -3.06
C MET A 524 1.46 -10.42 -2.50
N GLY A 525 0.86 -9.53 -3.31
CA GLY A 525 -0.33 -8.78 -2.92
C GLY A 525 -1.52 -9.71 -2.61
N ASN A 526 -1.76 -10.73 -3.45
CA ASN A 526 -2.77 -11.76 -3.21
C ASN A 526 -2.52 -12.55 -1.91
N PHE A 527 -1.28 -12.93 -1.66
CA PHE A 527 -0.92 -13.65 -0.44
C PHE A 527 -1.20 -12.79 0.78
N PHE A 528 -0.73 -11.55 0.80
CA PHE A 528 -0.96 -10.61 1.90
C PHE A 528 -2.45 -10.41 2.20
N GLN A 529 -3.27 -10.05 1.19
CA GLN A 529 -4.67 -9.66 1.41
C GLN A 529 -5.57 -10.80 1.94
N LYS A 530 -5.21 -12.07 1.68
CA LYS A 530 -6.01 -13.23 2.13
C LYS A 530 -6.11 -13.35 3.65
N ALA A 531 -5.04 -12.96 4.35
CA ALA A 531 -5.03 -12.93 5.81
C ALA A 531 -3.95 -11.95 6.31
N PRO A 532 -4.18 -10.61 6.23
CA PRO A 532 -3.14 -9.60 6.45
C PRO A 532 -2.39 -9.75 7.78
N GLN A 533 -3.14 -10.04 8.85
CA GLN A 533 -2.59 -10.25 10.19
C GLN A 533 -1.60 -11.42 10.26
N LYS A 534 -1.84 -12.50 9.51
CA LYS A 534 -0.98 -13.68 9.48
C LYS A 534 0.13 -13.53 8.44
N HIS A 535 -0.23 -13.15 7.22
CA HIS A 535 0.62 -13.24 6.04
C HIS A 535 1.65 -12.12 5.96
N PHE A 536 1.43 -10.96 6.59
CA PHE A 536 2.44 -9.90 6.71
C PHE A 536 3.78 -10.43 7.25
N TRP A 537 3.73 -11.26 8.29
CA TRP A 537 4.93 -11.82 8.96
C TRP A 537 5.59 -12.98 8.19
N GLN A 538 4.96 -13.40 7.09
CA GLN A 538 5.36 -14.55 6.28
C GLN A 538 5.72 -14.17 4.84
N LEU A 539 5.66 -12.88 4.48
CA LEU A 539 5.89 -12.42 3.10
C LEU A 539 7.29 -12.77 2.60
N ASP A 540 8.32 -12.67 3.44
CA ASP A 540 9.69 -13.05 3.07
C ASP A 540 9.80 -14.54 2.68
N ARG A 541 9.10 -15.40 3.42
CA ARG A 541 9.03 -16.84 3.14
C ARG A 541 8.15 -17.15 1.93
N PHE A 542 7.04 -16.43 1.78
CA PHE A 542 6.22 -16.55 0.59
C PHE A 542 7.07 -16.26 -0.66
N VAL A 543 7.90 -15.22 -0.65
CA VAL A 543 8.76 -14.88 -1.79
C VAL A 543 9.84 -15.94 -2.07
N THR A 544 10.48 -16.49 -1.04
CA THR A 544 11.63 -17.40 -1.20
C THR A 544 11.25 -18.88 -1.28
N GLU A 545 10.34 -19.34 -0.42
CA GLU A 545 9.94 -20.74 -0.31
C GLU A 545 8.60 -21.01 -1.01
N GLY A 546 7.81 -19.96 -1.23
CA GLY A 546 6.51 -20.05 -1.87
C GLY A 546 6.57 -19.86 -3.37
N PHE A 547 6.86 -18.62 -3.79
CA PHE A 547 6.85 -18.16 -5.17
C PHE A 547 7.93 -18.84 -6.00
N LEU A 548 9.19 -18.75 -5.59
CA LEU A 548 10.32 -19.21 -6.40
C LEU A 548 10.22 -20.71 -6.81
N PRO A 549 9.93 -21.67 -5.91
CA PRO A 549 9.79 -23.08 -6.31
C PRO A 549 8.62 -23.33 -7.27
N ARG A 550 7.52 -22.58 -7.14
CA ARG A 550 6.35 -22.69 -8.02
C ARG A 550 6.63 -22.08 -9.39
N TRP A 551 7.38 -20.99 -9.42
CA TRP A 551 7.88 -20.42 -10.65
C TRP A 551 8.79 -21.41 -11.40
N GLU A 552 9.74 -22.03 -10.70
CA GLU A 552 10.60 -23.09 -11.24
C GLU A 552 9.76 -24.24 -11.83
N GLN A 553 8.74 -24.74 -11.13
CA GLN A 553 7.87 -25.81 -11.64
C GLN A 553 7.08 -25.41 -12.89
N CYS A 554 6.63 -24.15 -12.98
CA CYS A 554 5.75 -23.66 -14.03
C CYS A 554 6.46 -23.05 -15.23
N PHE A 555 7.72 -22.61 -15.10
CA PHE A 555 8.37 -21.79 -16.12
C PHE A 555 9.85 -22.12 -16.40
N ALA A 556 10.52 -22.86 -15.51
CA ALA A 556 11.76 -23.56 -15.87
C ALA A 556 11.44 -24.87 -16.60
#